data_AF-A0A6V7M2I6-F1
#
_entry.id   AF-A0A6V7M2I6-F1
#
_cell.length_a   1.000
_cell.length_b   1.000
_cell.length_c   1.000
_cell.angle_alpha   90.00
_cell.angle_beta   90.00
_cell.angle_gamma   90.00
#
_symmetry.space_group_name_H-M   'P 1'
#
loop_
_entity.id
_entity.type
_entity.pdbx_description
1 polymer ?
#
loop_
_entity_poly.entity_id
_entity_poly.type
_entity_poly.pdbx_seq_one_letter_code
_entity_poly.pdbx_strand_id
1 'polypeptide(L)'
;CRGRNDAKEFADVKAAMKILNFSDEEFWSIVELLAFILHLGNFNYKSTVVSNMDACEIQEDSTVKMTAELLGVNTKPLKEALTRSTIFAQGERVVRNLSKDQANEVRDAFVKAVYGQLFIMIVEKINSTIFKPKLHTKTSIGVLDIFGFENFTHNSFEQLCINYANEHLQQFFVRHIFKIEQEYYNEEGISWKHIDFVDNQTVLDLIGVKPLNLMALIDEESKFPKGTDLTLLAKSHQVHGSNENYQKPKSDSVQAFGIRHFAGSVNYEVHGFLDKNRDTFSADLKQLIAISSNKFLKSIFPEEMLSIDGKRRSPSLSSGFRSSLDLLMKTLESCNPFFVRCIKPNEEQKPDLFDQELCCRQLRYSGMMETARIRRAGYPIRHSYHEFIDRFRVLIKGKIPGDRKTAAEKICKNVLGEASLDYQLGRTRVFLKEEQDFVLEQERTRVLARSIIILQRNVRRWIARR
;
A
#
# COMPACT_ATOMS: atom_id res chain seq x y z
N CYS A 1 -7.92 -21.16 -12.96
CA CYS A 1 -8.93 -20.40 -12.18
C CYS A 1 -10.32 -20.86 -12.61
N ARG A 2 -11.07 -21.60 -11.78
CA ARG A 2 -12.42 -22.07 -12.18
C ARG A 2 -13.40 -20.89 -12.14
N GLY A 3 -14.16 -20.67 -13.22
CA GLY A 3 -15.22 -19.66 -13.29
C GLY A 3 -14.87 -18.32 -13.98
N ARG A 4 -13.63 -18.13 -14.46
CA ARG A 4 -13.28 -16.98 -15.29
C ARG A 4 -13.47 -17.25 -16.77
N ASN A 5 -13.87 -16.23 -17.52
CA ASN A 5 -13.96 -16.27 -18.97
C ASN A 5 -13.07 -15.16 -19.53
N ASP A 6 -11.82 -15.51 -19.83
CA ASP A 6 -10.79 -14.56 -20.25
C ASP A 6 -11.17 -13.82 -21.53
N ALA A 7 -11.90 -14.47 -22.45
CA ALA A 7 -12.36 -13.83 -23.68
C ALA A 7 -13.39 -12.72 -23.41
N LYS A 8 -14.29 -12.95 -22.43
CA LYS A 8 -15.24 -11.93 -21.98
C LYS A 8 -14.52 -10.81 -21.23
N GLU A 9 -13.64 -11.15 -20.28
CA GLU A 9 -12.88 -10.16 -19.50
C GLU A 9 -12.01 -9.28 -20.41
N PHE A 10 -11.39 -9.84 -21.45
CA PHE A 10 -10.67 -9.07 -22.46
C PHE A 10 -11.57 -8.08 -23.22
N ALA A 11 -12.77 -8.51 -23.61
CA ALA A 11 -13.74 -7.63 -24.26
C ALA A 11 -14.19 -6.49 -23.32
N ASP A 12 -14.42 -6.81 -22.04
CA ASP A 12 -14.78 -5.83 -21.01
C ASP A 12 -13.65 -4.82 -20.77
N VAL A 13 -12.39 -5.26 -20.70
CA VAL A 13 -11.22 -4.37 -20.59
C VAL A 13 -11.11 -3.46 -21.81
N LYS A 14 -11.26 -3.99 -23.03
CA LYS A 14 -11.23 -3.19 -24.26
C LYS A 14 -12.33 -2.12 -24.26
N ALA A 15 -13.54 -2.47 -23.84
CA ALA A 15 -14.65 -1.53 -23.71
C ALA A 15 -14.36 -0.44 -22.67
N ALA A 16 -13.80 -0.81 -21.51
CA ALA A 16 -13.43 0.14 -20.46
C ALA A 16 -12.34 1.12 -20.92
N MET A 17 -11.32 0.64 -21.64
CA MET A 17 -10.27 1.50 -22.19
C MET A 17 -10.81 2.51 -23.21
N LYS A 18 -11.81 2.13 -24.03
CA LYS A 18 -12.50 3.09 -24.91
C LYS A 18 -13.21 4.20 -24.13
N ILE A 19 -13.87 3.86 -23.01
CA ILE A 19 -14.53 4.84 -22.13
C ILE A 19 -13.51 5.81 -21.51
N LEU A 20 -12.29 5.32 -21.24
CA LEU A 20 -11.17 6.09 -20.69
C LEU A 20 -10.35 6.81 -21.77
N ASN A 21 -10.93 7.04 -22.96
CA ASN A 21 -10.33 7.76 -24.09
C ASN A 21 -8.99 7.19 -24.59
N PHE A 22 -8.77 5.87 -24.47
CA PHE A 22 -7.72 5.21 -25.25
C PHE A 22 -8.19 5.07 -26.69
N SER A 23 -7.34 5.47 -27.65
CA SER A 23 -7.62 5.24 -29.07
C SER A 23 -7.49 3.74 -29.40
N ASP A 24 -8.11 3.30 -30.50
CA ASP A 24 -7.95 1.92 -30.96
C ASP A 24 -6.48 1.61 -31.31
N GLU A 25 -5.72 2.59 -31.82
CA GLU A 25 -4.28 2.45 -32.08
C GLU A 25 -3.48 2.28 -30.77
N GLU A 26 -3.72 3.14 -29.77
CA GLU A 26 -3.07 3.04 -28.45
C GLU A 26 -3.35 1.69 -27.79
N PHE A 27 -4.61 1.21 -27.84
CA PHE A 27 -4.98 -0.10 -27.31
C PHE A 27 -4.19 -1.23 -27.97
N TRP A 28 -4.10 -1.24 -29.30
CA TRP A 28 -3.36 -2.29 -30.01
C TRP A 28 -1.86 -2.19 -29.76
N SER A 29 -1.28 -1.00 -29.65
CA SER A 29 0.13 -0.86 -29.26
C SER A 29 0.42 -1.40 -27.86
N ILE A 30 -0.52 -1.25 -26.91
CA ILE A 30 -0.43 -1.89 -25.58
C ILE A 30 -0.44 -3.42 -25.72
N VAL A 31 -1.37 -3.97 -26.50
CA VAL A 31 -1.48 -5.42 -26.74
C VAL A 31 -0.23 -5.97 -27.44
N GLU A 32 0.34 -5.24 -28.41
CA GLU A 32 1.59 -5.60 -29.09
C GLU A 32 2.77 -5.68 -28.12
N LEU A 33 2.90 -4.73 -27.17
CA LEU A 33 3.93 -4.79 -26.14
C LEU A 33 3.72 -5.95 -25.16
N LEU A 34 2.47 -6.28 -24.82
CA LEU A 34 2.16 -7.47 -24.01
C LEU A 34 2.50 -8.76 -24.76
N ALA A 35 2.22 -8.83 -26.07
CA ALA A 35 2.61 -9.95 -26.91
C ALA A 35 4.13 -10.08 -26.99
N PHE A 36 4.85 -8.97 -27.12
CA PHE A 36 6.32 -8.94 -27.06
C PHE A 36 6.85 -9.56 -25.77
N ILE A 37 6.29 -9.20 -24.61
CA ILE A 37 6.67 -9.76 -23.30
C ILE A 37 6.50 -11.28 -23.29
N LEU A 38 5.35 -11.78 -23.80
CA LEU A 38 5.07 -13.22 -23.84
C LEU A 38 6.03 -13.96 -24.79
N HIS A 39 6.32 -13.40 -25.96
CA HIS A 39 7.27 -14.00 -26.91
C HIS A 39 8.70 -14.00 -26.37
N LEU A 40 9.13 -12.93 -25.71
CA LEU A 40 10.44 -12.83 -25.10
C LEU A 40 10.64 -13.90 -24.00
N GLY A 41 9.59 -14.22 -23.24
CA GLY A 41 9.61 -15.29 -22.24
C GLY A 41 9.93 -16.68 -22.79
N ASN A 42 9.70 -16.93 -24.08
CA ASN A 42 9.95 -18.22 -24.74
C ASN A 42 11.40 -18.36 -25.27
N PHE A 43 12.28 -17.39 -25.01
CA PHE A 43 13.66 -17.44 -25.49
C PHE A 43 14.45 -18.57 -24.82
N ASN A 44 15.12 -19.38 -25.64
CA ASN A 44 15.97 -20.47 -25.20
C ASN A 44 17.46 -20.10 -25.34
N TYR A 45 18.14 -20.02 -24.20
CA TYR A 45 19.57 -19.74 -24.11
C TYR A 45 20.36 -21.05 -24.07
N LYS A 46 21.30 -21.21 -25.00
CA LYS A 46 22.28 -22.31 -25.00
C LYS A 46 23.58 -21.83 -24.37
N SER A 47 24.06 -22.54 -23.36
CA SER A 47 25.36 -22.26 -22.74
C SER A 47 26.48 -22.58 -23.72
N THR A 48 27.44 -21.68 -23.84
CA THR A 48 28.64 -21.83 -24.66
C THR A 48 29.85 -21.34 -23.86
N VAL A 49 31.06 -21.61 -24.35
CA VAL A 49 32.30 -21.11 -23.74
C VAL A 49 33.02 -20.29 -24.80
N VAL A 50 33.29 -19.02 -24.49
CA VAL A 50 34.03 -18.12 -25.37
C VAL A 50 35.23 -17.59 -24.59
N SER A 51 36.44 -17.83 -25.09
CA SER A 51 37.69 -17.40 -24.46
C SER A 51 37.85 -17.87 -22.99
N ASN A 52 37.51 -19.14 -22.71
CA ASN A 52 37.50 -19.74 -21.37
C ASN A 52 36.58 -19.07 -20.35
N MET A 53 35.59 -18.30 -20.80
CA MET A 53 34.54 -17.73 -19.98
C MET A 53 33.18 -18.27 -20.40
N ASP A 54 32.30 -18.48 -19.42
CA ASP A 54 30.92 -18.88 -19.65
C ASP A 54 30.18 -17.80 -20.45
N ALA A 55 29.54 -18.22 -21.51
CA ALA A 55 28.77 -17.39 -22.42
C ALA A 55 27.43 -18.06 -22.74
N CYS A 56 26.56 -17.36 -23.45
CA CYS A 56 25.34 -17.93 -23.97
C CYS A 56 25.01 -17.41 -25.37
N GLU A 57 24.27 -18.23 -26.12
CA GLU A 57 23.78 -17.90 -27.44
C GLU A 57 22.28 -18.15 -27.54
N ILE A 58 21.60 -17.29 -28.31
CA ILE A 58 20.19 -17.42 -28.64
C ILE A 58 20.11 -17.97 -30.07
N GLN A 59 19.55 -19.17 -30.20
CA GLN A 59 19.28 -19.76 -31.51
C GLN A 59 18.26 -18.90 -32.25
N GLU A 60 18.52 -18.60 -33.53
CA GLU A 60 17.53 -17.92 -34.37
C GLU A 60 16.36 -18.87 -34.65
N ASP A 61 15.17 -18.46 -34.24
CA ASP A 61 13.91 -19.14 -34.54
C ASP A 61 12.82 -18.13 -34.94
N SER A 62 11.60 -18.62 -35.19
CA SER A 62 10.46 -17.74 -35.50
C SER A 62 10.11 -16.80 -34.34
N THR A 63 10.34 -17.22 -33.09
CA THR A 63 10.07 -16.44 -31.88
C THR A 63 10.95 -15.19 -31.81
N VAL A 64 12.25 -15.34 -32.07
CA VAL A 64 13.20 -14.22 -32.08
C VAL A 64 12.85 -13.20 -33.16
N LYS A 65 12.48 -13.68 -34.36
CA LYS A 65 12.07 -12.80 -35.47
C LYS A 65 10.80 -12.01 -35.11
N MET A 66 9.76 -12.71 -34.63
CA MET A 66 8.52 -12.08 -34.19
C MET A 66 8.76 -11.04 -33.08
N THR A 67 9.61 -11.37 -32.11
CA THR A 67 9.95 -10.46 -31.00
C THR A 67 10.68 -9.21 -31.49
N ALA A 68 11.61 -9.38 -32.44
CA ALA A 68 12.33 -8.27 -33.06
C ALA A 68 11.39 -7.36 -33.87
N GLU A 69 10.44 -7.93 -34.61
CA GLU A 69 9.40 -7.20 -35.34
C GLU A 69 8.50 -6.39 -34.40
N LEU A 70 7.97 -7.00 -33.34
CA LEU A 70 7.11 -6.31 -32.34
C LEU A 70 7.85 -5.17 -31.62
N LEU A 71 9.13 -5.39 -31.29
CA LEU A 71 9.98 -4.38 -30.67
C LEU A 71 10.47 -3.34 -31.69
N GLY A 72 10.29 -3.57 -32.99
CA GLY A 72 10.73 -2.69 -34.06
C GLY A 72 12.26 -2.58 -34.20
N VAL A 73 13.00 -3.65 -33.92
CA VAL A 73 14.48 -3.71 -34.01
C VAL A 73 14.93 -4.86 -34.92
N ASN A 74 16.21 -4.84 -35.31
CA ASN A 74 16.82 -6.01 -35.97
C ASN A 74 17.12 -7.12 -34.95
N THR A 75 17.11 -8.38 -35.40
CA THR A 75 17.35 -9.55 -34.53
C THR A 75 18.75 -9.56 -33.92
N LYS A 76 19.77 -9.07 -34.63
CA LYS A 76 21.15 -9.02 -34.13
C LYS A 76 21.30 -8.12 -32.89
N PRO A 77 20.92 -6.82 -32.92
CA PRO A 77 20.92 -5.98 -31.72
C PRO A 77 20.12 -6.54 -30.55
N LEU A 78 18.96 -7.16 -30.82
CA LEU A 78 18.14 -7.79 -29.77
C LEU A 78 18.91 -8.90 -29.06
N LYS A 79 19.56 -9.80 -29.81
CA LYS A 79 20.36 -10.87 -29.21
C LYS A 79 21.55 -10.34 -28.44
N GLU A 80 22.29 -9.39 -29.03
CA GLU A 80 23.47 -8.82 -28.38
C GLU A 80 23.12 -8.13 -27.06
N ALA A 81 21.98 -7.42 -27.00
CA ALA A 81 21.52 -6.77 -25.77
C ALA A 81 21.10 -7.76 -24.66
N LEU A 82 20.74 -9.00 -25.02
CA LEU A 82 20.31 -10.04 -24.08
C LEU A 82 21.45 -11.00 -23.69
N THR A 83 22.53 -11.09 -24.48
CA THR A 83 23.65 -12.02 -24.23
C THR A 83 24.97 -11.33 -23.89
N ARG A 84 25.04 -10.01 -23.97
CA ARG A 84 26.23 -9.22 -23.63
C ARG A 84 25.89 -8.15 -22.59
N SER A 85 26.93 -7.71 -21.88
CA SER A 85 26.87 -6.60 -20.95
C SER A 85 28.00 -5.62 -21.27
N THR A 86 27.63 -4.39 -21.57
CA THR A 86 28.54 -3.27 -21.75
C THR A 86 28.70 -2.53 -20.43
N ILE A 87 29.95 -2.36 -19.98
CA ILE A 87 30.32 -1.59 -18.79
C ILE A 87 31.22 -0.44 -19.23
N PHE A 88 30.92 0.76 -18.76
CA PHE A 88 31.77 1.94 -18.96
C PHE A 88 32.63 2.14 -17.71
N ALA A 89 33.93 1.88 -17.83
CA ALA A 89 34.89 2.03 -16.75
C ALA A 89 35.97 3.05 -17.16
N GLN A 90 36.13 4.13 -16.39
CA GLN A 90 37.17 5.15 -16.60
C GLN A 90 37.24 5.73 -18.03
N GLY A 91 36.09 5.82 -18.73
CA GLY A 91 36.02 6.33 -20.10
C GLY A 91 36.19 5.26 -21.20
N GLU A 92 36.53 4.02 -20.83
CA GLU A 92 36.60 2.89 -21.76
C GLU A 92 35.31 2.07 -21.76
N ARG A 93 34.93 1.58 -22.95
CA ARG A 93 33.79 0.68 -23.14
C ARG A 93 34.28 -0.76 -23.13
N VAL A 94 33.95 -1.50 -22.08
CA VAL A 94 34.26 -2.93 -21.96
C VAL A 94 33.00 -3.74 -22.21
N VAL A 95 33.04 -4.67 -23.17
CA VAL A 95 31.93 -5.58 -23.48
C VAL A 95 32.29 -6.98 -23.02
N ARG A 96 31.44 -7.58 -22.19
CA ARG A 96 31.56 -8.98 -21.74
C ARG A 96 30.38 -9.81 -22.21
N ASN A 97 30.62 -11.10 -22.43
CA ASN A 97 29.55 -12.07 -22.65
C ASN A 97 28.92 -12.46 -21.31
N LEU A 98 27.62 -12.77 -21.33
CA LEU A 98 26.85 -13.20 -20.17
C LEU A 98 26.73 -14.71 -20.14
N SER A 99 26.75 -15.28 -18.93
CA SER A 99 26.35 -16.67 -18.74
C SER A 99 24.85 -16.86 -19.01
N LYS A 100 24.41 -18.11 -19.14
CA LYS A 100 22.99 -18.43 -19.34
C LYS A 100 22.09 -17.83 -18.25
N ASP A 101 22.51 -17.93 -16.99
CA ASP A 101 21.70 -17.47 -15.85
C ASP A 101 21.60 -15.94 -15.84
N GLN A 102 22.73 -15.25 -16.08
CA GLN A 102 22.76 -13.79 -16.21
C GLN A 102 21.90 -13.30 -17.39
N ALA A 103 21.88 -14.02 -18.51
CA ALA A 103 21.06 -13.65 -19.65
C ALA A 103 19.56 -13.81 -19.38
N ASN A 104 19.16 -14.83 -18.60
CA ASN A 104 17.78 -14.95 -18.12
C ASN A 104 17.40 -13.79 -17.20
N GLU A 105 18.30 -13.38 -16.30
CA GLU A 105 18.08 -12.22 -15.42
C GLU A 105 17.90 -10.93 -16.23
N VAL A 106 18.74 -10.70 -17.26
CA VAL A 106 18.62 -9.53 -18.15
C VAL A 106 17.29 -9.55 -18.92
N ARG A 107 16.87 -10.71 -19.41
CA ARG A 107 15.55 -10.88 -20.05
C ARG A 107 14.41 -10.51 -19.10
N ASP A 108 14.43 -11.05 -17.89
CA ASP A 108 13.38 -10.83 -16.90
C ASP A 108 13.35 -9.37 -16.43
N ALA A 109 14.52 -8.74 -16.29
CA ALA A 109 14.62 -7.31 -16.03
C ALA A 109 14.03 -6.47 -17.17
N PHE A 110 14.26 -6.87 -18.44
CA PHE A 110 13.67 -6.17 -19.57
C PHE A 110 12.14 -6.27 -19.59
N VAL A 111 11.62 -7.47 -19.36
CA VAL A 111 10.17 -7.72 -19.25
C VAL A 111 9.56 -6.86 -18.14
N LYS A 112 10.15 -6.89 -16.93
CA LYS A 112 9.68 -6.10 -15.78
C LYS A 112 9.69 -4.60 -16.09
N ALA A 113 10.75 -4.10 -16.73
CA ALA A 113 10.86 -2.69 -17.09
C ALA A 113 9.78 -2.26 -18.10
N VAL A 114 9.59 -3.02 -19.18
CA VAL A 114 8.56 -2.71 -20.20
C VAL A 114 7.17 -2.80 -19.59
N TYR A 115 6.86 -3.85 -18.82
CA TYR A 115 5.57 -4.00 -18.16
C TYR A 115 5.32 -2.89 -17.14
N GLY A 116 6.32 -2.53 -16.34
CA GLY A 116 6.24 -1.45 -15.36
C GLY A 116 5.95 -0.09 -15.99
N GLN A 117 6.67 0.27 -17.07
CA GLN A 117 6.43 1.53 -17.79
C GLN A 117 5.07 1.54 -18.50
N LEU A 118 4.65 0.40 -19.05
CA LEU A 118 3.32 0.26 -19.64
C LEU A 118 2.21 0.51 -18.60
N PHE A 119 2.38 -0.05 -17.39
CA PHE A 119 1.45 0.17 -16.29
C PHE A 119 1.41 1.65 -15.85
N ILE A 120 2.57 2.30 -15.70
CA ILE A 120 2.65 3.73 -15.35
C ILE A 120 1.91 4.57 -16.39
N MET A 121 2.17 4.36 -17.68
CA MET A 121 1.51 5.10 -18.76
C MET A 121 -0.02 4.91 -18.73
N ILE A 122 -0.50 3.68 -18.50
CA ILE A 122 -1.95 3.41 -18.37
C ILE A 122 -2.53 4.23 -17.22
N VAL A 123 -1.88 4.26 -16.05
CA VAL A 123 -2.31 5.05 -14.89
C VAL A 123 -2.32 6.55 -15.21
N GLU A 124 -1.29 7.07 -15.89
CA GLU A 124 -1.23 8.48 -16.31
C GLU A 124 -2.35 8.85 -17.29
N LYS A 125 -2.66 7.98 -18.25
CA LYS A 125 -3.78 8.17 -19.18
C LYS A 125 -5.13 8.19 -18.45
N ILE A 126 -5.32 7.28 -17.50
CA ILE A 126 -6.53 7.28 -16.64
C ILE A 126 -6.60 8.60 -15.87
N ASN A 127 -5.50 9.01 -15.22
CA ASN A 127 -5.43 10.24 -14.43
C ASN A 127 -5.75 11.48 -15.27
N SER A 128 -5.17 11.60 -16.47
CA SER A 128 -5.46 12.73 -17.38
C SER A 128 -6.91 12.78 -17.86
N THR A 129 -7.59 11.64 -17.90
CA THR A 129 -9.01 11.55 -18.30
C THR A 129 -9.96 11.93 -17.17
N ILE A 130 -9.66 11.50 -15.93
CA ILE A 130 -10.52 11.76 -14.76
C ILE A 130 -10.24 13.13 -14.12
N PHE A 131 -9.01 13.63 -14.20
CA PHE A 131 -8.59 14.86 -13.55
C PHE A 131 -8.99 16.07 -14.41
N LYS A 132 -9.98 16.83 -13.94
CA LYS A 132 -10.34 18.14 -14.49
C LYS A 132 -9.99 19.21 -13.46
N PRO A 133 -8.99 20.08 -13.71
CA PRO A 133 -8.59 21.08 -12.74
C PRO A 133 -9.76 22.02 -12.45
N LYS A 134 -10.29 21.95 -11.23
CA LYS A 134 -11.29 22.91 -10.72
C LYS A 134 -10.56 23.95 -9.89
N LEU A 135 -10.77 25.22 -10.19
CA LEU A 135 -10.15 26.38 -9.52
C LEU A 135 -10.35 26.40 -7.99
N HIS A 136 -11.40 25.73 -7.47
CA HIS A 136 -11.71 25.69 -6.04
C HIS A 136 -12.23 24.31 -5.61
N THR A 137 -11.34 23.41 -5.19
CA THR A 137 -11.74 22.22 -4.42
C THR A 137 -11.28 22.41 -2.98
N LYS A 138 -12.21 22.39 -2.02
CA LYS A 138 -11.92 22.59 -0.59
C LYS A 138 -11.76 21.28 0.20
N THR A 139 -12.19 20.15 -0.37
CA THR A 139 -12.24 18.85 0.31
C THR A 139 -12.06 17.72 -0.69
N SER A 140 -11.31 16.69 -0.32
CA SER A 140 -11.15 15.44 -1.07
C SER A 140 -11.42 14.23 -0.17
N ILE A 141 -11.79 13.11 -0.79
CA ILE A 141 -11.90 11.81 -0.13
C ILE A 141 -10.90 10.88 -0.83
N GLY A 142 -9.92 10.38 -0.08
CA GLY A 142 -9.00 9.36 -0.54
C GLY A 142 -9.48 7.98 -0.15
N VAL A 143 -9.40 7.02 -1.07
CA VAL A 143 -9.62 5.60 -0.79
C VAL A 143 -8.29 4.90 -1.02
N LEU A 144 -7.75 4.28 0.02
CA LEU A 144 -6.52 3.50 -0.06
C LEU A 144 -6.90 2.02 -0.02
N ASP A 145 -6.75 1.35 -1.16
CA ASP A 145 -6.81 -0.10 -1.28
C ASP A 145 -5.38 -0.63 -1.43
N ILE A 146 -4.94 -1.45 -0.49
CA ILE A 146 -3.59 -1.99 -0.45
C ILE A 146 -3.66 -3.51 -0.35
N PHE A 147 -2.66 -4.17 -0.92
CA PHE A 147 -2.43 -5.60 -0.72
C PHE A 147 -2.41 -5.95 0.78
N GLY A 148 -3.04 -7.08 1.11
CA GLY A 148 -3.05 -7.60 2.46
C GLY A 148 -1.66 -8.12 2.88
N PHE A 149 -1.54 -8.44 4.16
CA PHE A 149 -0.38 -9.13 4.69
C PHE A 149 -0.19 -10.49 3.99
N GLU A 150 1.03 -10.81 3.57
CA GLU A 150 1.35 -12.05 2.85
C GLU A 150 2.28 -12.96 3.68
N ASN A 151 1.95 -14.25 3.74
CA ASN A 151 2.81 -15.27 4.34
C ASN A 151 2.65 -16.57 3.56
N PHE A 152 3.53 -16.77 2.58
CA PHE A 152 3.61 -17.96 1.76
C PHE A 152 4.61 -18.98 2.33
N THR A 153 4.68 -20.15 1.70
CA THR A 153 5.72 -21.14 2.00
C THR A 153 7.12 -20.62 1.69
N HIS A 154 7.24 -19.81 0.63
CA HIS A 154 8.49 -19.15 0.22
C HIS A 154 8.21 -17.64 0.11
N ASN A 155 8.72 -16.86 1.07
CA ASN A 155 8.60 -15.40 1.05
C ASN A 155 9.92 -14.79 0.58
N SER A 156 9.81 -13.85 -0.34
CA SER A 156 10.96 -13.18 -0.95
C SER A 156 10.99 -11.68 -0.57
N PHE A 157 11.90 -10.92 -1.16
CA PHE A 157 12.03 -9.47 -1.01
C PHE A 157 10.71 -8.72 -1.27
N GLU A 158 9.91 -9.17 -2.25
CA GLU A 158 8.61 -8.59 -2.57
C GLU A 158 7.64 -8.69 -1.38
N GLN A 159 7.55 -9.87 -0.75
CA GLN A 159 6.74 -10.08 0.45
C GLN A 159 7.26 -9.23 1.62
N LEU A 160 8.58 -9.06 1.76
CA LEU A 160 9.14 -8.19 2.79
C LEU A 160 8.69 -6.73 2.60
N CYS A 161 8.71 -6.21 1.38
CA CYS A 161 8.20 -4.88 1.05
C CYS A 161 6.69 -4.77 1.33
N ILE A 162 5.91 -5.77 0.91
CA ILE A 162 4.47 -5.85 1.14
C ILE A 162 4.13 -5.82 2.63
N ASN A 163 4.81 -6.66 3.42
CA ASN A 163 4.58 -6.75 4.86
C ASN A 163 5.09 -5.52 5.60
N TYR A 164 6.17 -4.88 5.13
CA TYR A 164 6.65 -3.61 5.66
C TYR A 164 5.63 -2.48 5.49
N ALA A 165 4.98 -2.37 4.32
CA ALA A 165 3.91 -1.41 4.11
C ALA A 165 2.69 -1.70 5.01
N ASN A 166 2.32 -2.97 5.16
CA ASN A 166 1.26 -3.38 6.09
C ASN A 166 1.60 -3.02 7.55
N GLU A 167 2.86 -3.18 7.96
CA GLU A 167 3.35 -2.80 9.29
C GLU A 167 3.20 -1.27 9.53
N HIS A 168 3.50 -0.45 8.51
CA HIS A 168 3.33 1.02 8.58
C HIS A 168 1.86 1.41 8.72
N LEU A 169 0.98 0.82 7.91
CA LEU A 169 -0.45 1.07 8.00
C LEU A 169 -1.05 0.58 9.32
N GLN A 170 -0.55 -0.54 9.84
CA GLN A 170 -0.91 -1.01 11.17
C GLN A 170 -0.47 -0.02 12.24
N GLN A 171 0.74 0.53 12.16
CA GLN A 171 1.19 1.53 13.13
C GLN A 171 0.38 2.82 13.04
N PHE A 172 0.01 3.24 11.84
CA PHE A 172 -0.89 4.38 11.63
C PHE A 172 -2.26 4.14 12.26
N PHE A 173 -2.83 2.94 12.10
CA PHE A 173 -4.05 2.52 12.76
C PHE A 173 -3.92 2.54 14.28
N VAL A 174 -2.86 1.91 14.83
CA VAL A 174 -2.56 1.87 16.27
C VAL A 174 -2.44 3.28 16.84
N ARG A 175 -1.74 4.17 16.14
CA ARG A 175 -1.57 5.57 16.54
C ARG A 175 -2.91 6.32 16.60
N HIS A 176 -3.74 6.21 15.55
CA HIS A 176 -5.00 6.97 15.45
C HIS A 176 -6.10 6.42 16.34
N ILE A 177 -6.18 5.10 16.52
CA ILE A 177 -7.22 4.47 17.31
C ILE A 177 -6.85 4.42 18.79
N PHE A 178 -5.56 4.33 19.13
CA PHE A 178 -5.12 4.14 20.52
C PHE A 178 -4.31 5.32 21.07
N LYS A 179 -3.17 5.68 20.47
CA LYS A 179 -2.24 6.66 21.07
C LYS A 179 -2.85 8.06 21.16
N ILE A 180 -3.31 8.59 20.03
CA ILE A 180 -3.94 9.92 19.94
C ILE A 180 -5.21 9.98 20.80
N GLU A 181 -5.97 8.89 20.84
CA GLU A 181 -7.18 8.80 21.65
C GLU A 181 -6.88 8.93 23.15
N GLN A 182 -5.87 8.23 23.64
CA GLN A 182 -5.47 8.28 25.04
C GLN A 182 -4.85 9.63 25.42
N GLU A 183 -3.99 10.18 24.55
CA GLU A 183 -3.45 11.54 24.71
C GLU A 183 -4.58 12.57 24.84
N TYR A 184 -5.59 12.46 23.96
CA TYR A 184 -6.74 13.35 23.98
C TYR A 184 -7.57 13.24 25.27
N TYR A 185 -7.82 12.03 25.77
CA TYR A 185 -8.53 11.85 27.05
C TYR A 185 -7.76 12.40 28.24
N ASN A 186 -6.43 12.25 28.24
CA ASN A 186 -5.56 12.80 29.28
C ASN A 186 -5.58 14.34 29.26
N GLU A 187 -5.48 14.95 28.07
CA GLU A 187 -5.58 16.40 27.89
C GLU A 187 -6.92 16.97 28.36
N GLU A 188 -8.01 16.24 28.12
CA GLU A 188 -9.36 16.60 28.52
C GLU A 188 -9.66 16.28 29.99
N GLY A 189 -8.74 15.62 30.71
CA GLY A 189 -8.88 15.26 32.12
C GLY A 189 -9.97 14.22 32.38
N ILE A 190 -10.19 13.32 31.43
CA ILE A 190 -11.23 12.28 31.51
C ILE A 190 -10.71 11.11 32.31
N SER A 191 -11.53 10.60 33.25
CA SER A 191 -11.20 9.37 33.96
C SER A 191 -11.39 8.16 33.03
N TRP A 192 -10.27 7.63 32.55
CA TRP A 192 -10.19 6.52 31.62
C TRP A 192 -9.28 5.43 32.17
N LYS A 193 -9.62 4.15 31.94
CA LYS A 193 -8.71 3.04 32.24
C LYS A 193 -7.73 2.88 31.10
N HIS A 194 -6.43 3.00 31.37
CA HIS A 194 -5.41 2.67 30.38
C HIS A 194 -5.66 1.26 29.85
N ILE A 195 -5.69 1.12 28.52
CA ILE A 195 -5.84 -0.18 27.87
C ILE A 195 -4.53 -0.46 27.15
N ASP A 196 -3.90 -1.56 27.56
CA ASP A 196 -2.70 -2.06 26.93
C ASP A 196 -3.00 -2.46 25.47
N PHE A 197 -2.10 -2.08 24.57
CA PHE A 197 -2.16 -2.46 23.17
C PHE A 197 -0.76 -2.91 22.71
N VAL A 198 -0.71 -3.68 21.64
CA VAL A 198 0.55 -4.11 21.03
C VAL A 198 1.03 -3.03 20.08
N ASP A 199 2.16 -2.42 20.41
CA ASP A 199 2.84 -1.43 19.56
C ASP A 199 3.85 -2.12 18.66
N ASN A 200 3.72 -1.92 17.36
CA ASN A 200 4.60 -2.53 16.36
C ASN A 200 5.76 -1.62 15.91
N GLN A 201 5.99 -0.49 16.60
CA GLN A 201 7.11 0.41 16.29
C GLN A 201 8.47 -0.30 16.26
N THR A 202 8.69 -1.26 17.16
CA THR A 202 9.96 -2.01 17.24
C THR A 202 10.20 -2.89 16.02
N VAL A 203 9.15 -3.34 15.33
CA VAL A 203 9.23 -4.08 14.06
C VAL A 203 9.55 -3.13 12.90
N LEU A 204 8.90 -1.96 12.87
CA LEU A 204 9.20 -0.92 11.87
C LEU A 204 10.64 -0.42 11.97
N ASP A 205 11.12 -0.22 13.19
CA ASP A 205 12.50 0.16 13.49
C ASP A 205 13.50 -0.87 12.95
N LEU A 206 13.22 -2.16 13.13
CA LEU A 206 14.02 -3.27 12.62
C LEU A 206 14.04 -3.32 11.09
N ILE A 207 12.89 -3.12 10.43
CA ILE A 207 12.79 -3.29 8.97
C ILE A 207 13.34 -2.08 8.23
N GLY A 208 12.94 -0.86 8.58
CA GLY A 208 13.15 0.29 7.69
C GLY A 208 13.19 1.69 8.33
N VAL A 209 12.95 1.85 9.63
CA VAL A 209 12.87 3.18 10.27
C VAL A 209 14.17 3.60 10.97
N LYS A 210 14.78 2.74 11.82
CA LYS A 210 16.01 3.10 12.55
C LYS A 210 17.27 2.91 11.71
N PRO A 211 18.39 3.58 12.03
CA PRO A 211 19.67 3.29 11.38
C PRO A 211 20.06 1.81 11.53
N LEU A 212 20.83 1.30 10.56
CA LEU A 212 21.23 -0.13 10.50
C LEU A 212 20.04 -1.10 10.47
N ASN A 213 18.90 -0.69 9.90
CA ASN A 213 17.76 -1.57 9.65
C ASN A 213 18.00 -2.54 8.48
N LEU A 214 17.13 -3.54 8.33
CA LEU A 214 17.23 -4.55 7.27
C LEU A 214 17.27 -3.95 5.86
N MET A 215 16.40 -2.98 5.55
CA MET A 215 16.39 -2.33 4.23
C MET A 215 17.71 -1.58 3.94
N ALA A 216 18.31 -0.95 4.97
CA ALA A 216 19.59 -0.28 4.85
C ALA A 216 20.74 -1.26 4.62
N LEU A 217 20.73 -2.41 5.30
CA LEU A 217 21.70 -3.49 5.07
C LEU A 217 21.57 -4.06 3.65
N ILE A 218 20.34 -4.26 3.16
CA ILE A 218 20.05 -4.69 1.79
C ILE A 218 20.60 -3.67 0.79
N ASP A 219 20.36 -2.37 1.00
CA ASP A 219 20.87 -1.31 0.13
C ASP A 219 22.41 -1.21 0.11
N GLU A 220 23.05 -1.36 1.26
CA GLU A 220 24.51 -1.34 1.36
C GLU A 220 25.12 -2.53 0.62
N GLU A 221 24.62 -3.74 0.89
CA GLU A 221 25.15 -4.97 0.30
C GLU A 221 24.85 -5.05 -1.21
N SER A 222 23.72 -4.48 -1.66
CA SER A 222 23.38 -4.37 -3.08
C SER A 222 24.39 -3.52 -3.86
N LYS A 223 24.96 -2.50 -3.21
CA LYS A 223 25.97 -1.60 -3.80
C LYS A 223 27.39 -2.16 -3.67
N PHE A 224 27.61 -3.17 -2.84
CA PHE A 224 28.92 -3.74 -2.61
C PHE A 224 29.32 -4.65 -3.79
N PRO A 225 30.49 -4.44 -4.44
CA PRO A 225 30.87 -5.19 -5.64
C PRO A 225 30.98 -6.71 -5.47
N LYS A 226 31.22 -7.18 -4.23
CA LYS A 226 31.26 -8.60 -3.86
C LYS A 226 30.12 -9.01 -2.94
N GLY A 227 29.05 -8.21 -2.87
CA GLY A 227 27.90 -8.49 -2.03
C GLY A 227 27.09 -9.65 -2.61
N THR A 228 26.75 -10.61 -1.73
CA THR A 228 25.95 -11.80 -2.04
C THR A 228 24.81 -11.92 -1.03
N ASP A 229 23.76 -12.66 -1.36
CA ASP A 229 22.64 -12.87 -0.43
C ASP A 229 23.10 -13.53 0.88
N LEU A 230 24.16 -14.35 0.84
CA LEU A 230 24.74 -14.98 2.03
C LEU A 230 25.48 -13.98 2.92
N THR A 231 26.22 -13.03 2.32
CA THR A 231 26.90 -11.98 3.10
C THR A 231 25.89 -10.99 3.68
N LEU A 232 24.79 -10.70 2.97
CA LEU A 232 23.64 -9.98 3.53
C LEU A 232 23.06 -10.70 4.74
N LEU A 233 22.83 -12.01 4.64
CA LEU A 233 22.25 -12.81 5.72
C LEU A 233 23.17 -12.84 6.94
N ALA A 234 24.47 -13.05 6.73
CA ALA A 234 25.47 -13.04 7.80
C ALA A 234 25.50 -11.69 8.54
N LYS A 235 25.51 -10.57 7.80
CA LYS A 235 25.41 -9.22 8.37
C LYS A 235 24.10 -9.03 9.16
N SER A 236 22.98 -9.48 8.60
CA SER A 236 21.67 -9.37 9.25
C SER A 236 21.62 -10.14 10.57
N HIS A 237 22.16 -11.36 10.61
CA HIS A 237 22.29 -12.15 11.84
C HIS A 237 23.22 -11.50 12.86
N GLN A 238 24.32 -10.89 12.42
CA GLN A 238 25.26 -10.20 13.30
C GLN A 238 24.65 -8.96 13.95
N VAL A 239 23.93 -8.14 13.18
CA VAL A 239 23.37 -6.87 13.65
C VAL A 239 22.08 -7.08 14.46
N HIS A 240 21.20 -7.99 14.02
CA HIS A 240 19.86 -8.15 14.59
C HIS A 240 19.62 -9.46 15.34
N GLY A 241 20.62 -10.34 15.46
CA GLY A 241 20.44 -11.65 16.09
C GLY A 241 19.95 -11.63 17.54
N SER A 242 20.16 -10.53 18.27
CA SER A 242 19.66 -10.31 19.64
C SER A 242 18.33 -9.54 19.71
N ASN A 243 17.81 -9.05 18.58
CA ASN A 243 16.55 -8.32 18.54
C ASN A 243 15.38 -9.29 18.73
N GLU A 244 14.48 -8.99 19.66
CA GLU A 244 13.31 -9.85 19.92
C GLU A 244 12.49 -10.12 18.66
N ASN A 245 12.26 -9.13 17.81
CA ASN A 245 11.43 -9.28 16.61
C ASN A 245 12.16 -9.98 15.46
N TYR A 246 13.46 -10.24 15.58
CA TYR A 246 14.25 -10.95 14.58
C TYR A 246 14.42 -12.42 14.97
N GLN A 247 14.19 -13.32 14.03
CA GLN A 247 14.30 -14.76 14.26
C GLN A 247 15.42 -15.33 13.40
N LYS A 248 16.55 -15.65 14.05
CA LYS A 248 17.62 -16.43 13.43
C LYS A 248 17.20 -17.91 13.37
N PRO A 249 17.29 -18.59 12.21
CA PRO A 249 17.08 -20.02 12.13
C PRO A 249 18.06 -20.79 13.03
N LYS A 250 17.62 -21.97 13.52
CA LYS A 250 18.46 -22.82 14.39
C LYS A 250 19.64 -23.46 13.65
N SER A 251 19.53 -23.64 12.33
CA SER A 251 20.57 -24.19 11.48
C SER A 251 21.08 -23.12 10.54
N ASP A 252 22.40 -22.92 10.48
CA ASP A 252 23.05 -22.00 9.54
C ASP A 252 22.93 -22.49 8.08
N SER A 253 22.48 -23.73 7.85
CA SER A 253 22.16 -24.23 6.50
C SER A 253 20.91 -23.60 5.90
N VAL A 254 20.07 -22.95 6.73
CA VAL A 254 18.84 -22.30 6.31
C VAL A 254 19.17 -20.88 5.86
N GLN A 255 19.11 -20.64 4.56
CA GLN A 255 19.39 -19.34 3.95
C GLN A 255 18.17 -18.41 4.05
N ALA A 256 17.72 -18.15 5.27
CA ALA A 256 16.54 -17.33 5.54
C ALA A 256 16.66 -16.59 6.87
N PHE A 257 15.85 -15.55 7.05
CA PHE A 257 15.64 -14.92 8.36
C PHE A 257 14.15 -14.75 8.62
N GLY A 258 13.75 -14.77 9.89
CA GLY A 258 12.36 -14.55 10.29
C GLY A 258 12.15 -13.17 10.91
N ILE A 259 10.95 -12.64 10.75
CA ILE A 259 10.47 -11.43 11.44
C ILE A 259 9.16 -11.75 12.15
N ARG A 260 9.06 -11.35 13.43
CA ARG A 260 7.80 -11.34 14.17
C ARG A 260 7.01 -10.08 13.84
N HIS A 261 6.17 -10.15 12.81
CA HIS A 261 5.26 -9.07 12.45
C HIS A 261 4.07 -8.98 13.40
N PHE A 262 3.31 -7.89 13.33
CA PHE A 262 2.01 -7.79 14.02
C PHE A 262 1.08 -8.97 13.65
N ALA A 263 1.23 -9.49 12.43
CA ALA A 263 0.38 -10.57 11.93
C ALA A 263 0.88 -11.99 12.23
N GLY A 264 2.07 -12.12 12.84
CA GLY A 264 2.72 -13.40 13.12
C GLY A 264 4.14 -13.48 12.56
N SER A 265 4.79 -14.62 12.78
CA SER A 265 6.14 -14.89 12.26
C SER A 265 6.11 -15.20 10.76
N VAL A 266 6.96 -14.50 10.01
CA VAL A 266 7.18 -14.75 8.57
C VAL A 266 8.67 -15.00 8.34
N ASN A 267 8.98 -16.07 7.59
CA ASN A 267 10.35 -16.39 7.19
C ASN A 267 10.60 -15.95 5.75
N TYR A 268 11.70 -15.24 5.52
CA TYR A 268 12.12 -14.71 4.24
C TYR A 268 13.38 -15.40 3.75
N GLU A 269 13.34 -15.99 2.56
CA GLU A 269 14.47 -16.64 1.90
C GLU A 269 15.33 -15.60 1.20
N VAL A 270 16.63 -15.55 1.48
CA VAL A 270 17.47 -14.45 0.97
C VAL A 270 17.84 -14.58 -0.51
N HIS A 271 17.56 -15.71 -1.14
CA HIS A 271 17.94 -15.95 -2.54
C HIS A 271 17.35 -14.91 -3.50
N GLY A 272 18.22 -14.21 -4.22
CA GLY A 272 17.87 -13.16 -5.18
C GLY A 272 17.49 -11.81 -4.54
N PHE A 273 17.68 -11.61 -3.23
CA PHE A 273 17.33 -10.36 -2.56
C PHE A 273 18.10 -9.17 -3.14
N LEU A 274 19.42 -9.30 -3.26
CA LEU A 274 20.27 -8.19 -3.71
C LEU A 274 19.97 -7.82 -5.16
N ASP A 275 19.79 -8.82 -6.03
CA ASP A 275 19.54 -8.60 -7.46
C ASP A 275 18.17 -7.96 -7.68
N LYS A 276 17.15 -8.38 -6.93
CA LYS A 276 15.85 -7.73 -6.90
C LYS A 276 15.97 -6.27 -6.45
N ASN A 277 16.76 -5.99 -5.41
CA ASN A 277 16.90 -4.62 -4.91
C ASN A 277 17.68 -3.68 -5.84
N ARG A 278 18.64 -4.20 -6.61
CA ARG A 278 19.52 -3.39 -7.49
C ARG A 278 18.75 -2.66 -8.61
N ASP A 279 17.60 -3.17 -9.05
CA ASP A 279 16.74 -2.59 -10.09
C ASP A 279 17.50 -2.10 -11.35
N THR A 280 18.56 -2.79 -11.74
CA THR A 280 19.49 -2.21 -12.72
C THR A 280 19.00 -2.47 -14.15
N PHE A 281 18.50 -1.42 -14.81
CA PHE A 281 18.20 -1.48 -16.24
C PHE A 281 19.50 -1.32 -17.06
N SER A 282 19.90 -2.37 -17.78
CA SER A 282 21.23 -2.42 -18.42
C SER A 282 21.40 -1.38 -19.54
N ALA A 283 22.63 -0.90 -19.74
CA ALA A 283 22.93 0.07 -20.79
C ALA A 283 22.62 -0.47 -22.20
N ASP A 284 22.82 -1.77 -22.41
CA ASP A 284 22.52 -2.42 -23.69
C ASP A 284 21.01 -2.45 -23.97
N LEU A 285 20.16 -2.69 -22.95
CA LEU A 285 18.71 -2.62 -23.08
C LEU A 285 18.22 -1.18 -23.34
N LYS A 286 18.83 -0.18 -22.69
CA LYS A 286 18.55 1.24 -22.98
C LYS A 286 18.85 1.57 -24.44
N GLN A 287 20.02 1.14 -24.93
CA GLN A 287 20.41 1.34 -26.32
C GLN A 287 19.46 0.62 -27.29
N LEU A 288 19.01 -0.59 -26.94
CA LEU A 288 18.04 -1.35 -27.73
C LEU A 288 16.72 -0.60 -27.91
N ILE A 289 16.18 -0.01 -26.83
CA ILE A 289 14.98 0.84 -26.91
C ILE A 289 15.26 2.08 -27.77
N ALA A 290 16.42 2.71 -27.61
CA ALA A 290 16.77 3.93 -28.34
C ALA A 290 16.79 3.72 -29.86
N ILE A 291 17.26 2.56 -30.34
CA ILE A 291 17.31 2.22 -31.78
C ILE A 291 16.01 1.65 -32.34
N SER A 292 15.02 1.35 -31.50
CA SER A 292 13.73 0.81 -31.94
C SER A 292 13.03 1.74 -32.96
N SER A 293 12.27 1.18 -33.88
CA SER A 293 11.35 1.94 -34.75
C SER A 293 9.95 2.09 -34.13
N ASN A 294 9.65 1.35 -33.06
CA ASN A 294 8.39 1.41 -32.34
C ASN A 294 8.31 2.71 -31.51
N LYS A 295 7.54 3.68 -32.00
CA LYS A 295 7.37 4.99 -31.35
C LYS A 295 6.67 4.88 -30.00
N PHE A 296 5.70 3.97 -29.89
CA PHE A 296 4.95 3.78 -28.65
C PHE A 296 5.87 3.26 -27.54
N LEU A 297 6.69 2.24 -27.83
CA LEU A 297 7.71 1.76 -26.90
C LEU A 297 8.62 2.88 -26.42
N LYS A 298 9.13 3.74 -27.30
CA LYS A 298 9.99 4.85 -26.87
C LYS A 298 9.24 5.85 -25.99
N SER A 299 7.98 6.11 -26.29
CA SER A 299 7.18 7.11 -25.57
C SER A 299 6.87 6.72 -24.13
N ILE A 300 6.80 5.42 -23.81
CA ILE A 300 6.53 4.97 -22.44
C ILE A 300 7.77 5.00 -21.54
N PHE A 301 8.98 5.12 -22.09
CA PHE A 301 10.21 5.20 -21.29
C PHE A 301 10.61 6.67 -21.07
N PRO A 302 10.77 7.13 -19.82
CA PRO A 302 11.27 8.47 -19.54
C PRO A 302 12.68 8.67 -20.10
N GLU A 303 12.98 9.86 -20.63
CA GLU A 303 14.31 10.18 -21.19
C GLU A 303 15.45 9.94 -20.19
N GLU A 304 15.19 10.22 -18.90
CA GLU A 304 16.12 10.01 -17.79
C GLU A 304 16.48 8.54 -17.62
N MET A 305 15.52 7.62 -17.82
CA MET A 305 15.74 6.19 -17.73
C MET A 305 16.58 5.69 -18.91
N LEU A 306 16.40 6.27 -20.10
CA LEU A 306 17.17 5.95 -21.31
C LEU A 306 18.55 6.62 -21.36
N SER A 307 18.84 7.55 -20.45
CA SER A 307 20.14 8.18 -20.37
C SER A 307 21.25 7.17 -20.04
N ILE A 308 22.36 7.26 -20.79
CA ILE A 308 23.55 6.41 -20.65
C ILE A 308 24.58 7.08 -19.71
N ASP A 309 24.36 8.34 -19.33
CA ASP A 309 25.21 9.09 -18.42
C ASP A 309 25.19 8.47 -17.02
N GLY A 310 26.19 7.63 -16.73
CA GLY A 310 26.39 6.93 -15.44
C GLY A 310 26.66 7.83 -14.23
N LYS A 311 26.36 9.13 -14.31
CA LYS A 311 26.53 10.11 -13.22
C LYS A 311 25.39 10.08 -12.19
N ARG A 312 24.20 9.56 -12.54
CA ARG A 312 23.11 9.35 -11.58
C ARG A 312 22.90 7.84 -11.40
N ARG A 313 23.37 7.30 -10.27
CA ARG A 313 23.01 5.93 -9.86
C ARG A 313 21.50 5.92 -9.59
N SER A 314 20.78 5.03 -10.26
CA SER A 314 19.37 4.81 -9.97
C SER A 314 19.20 4.43 -8.49
N PRO A 315 18.19 4.98 -7.80
CA PRO A 315 17.84 4.50 -6.46
C PRO A 315 17.52 3.00 -6.51
N SER A 316 17.86 2.27 -5.44
CA SER A 316 17.45 0.86 -5.30
C SER A 316 15.94 0.75 -5.12
N LEU A 317 15.35 -0.42 -5.42
CA LEU A 317 13.92 -0.66 -5.18
C LEU A 317 13.53 -0.34 -3.74
N SER A 318 14.32 -0.77 -2.75
CA SER A 318 13.97 -0.52 -1.35
C SER A 318 13.94 0.98 -1.04
N SER A 319 14.86 1.77 -1.58
CA SER A 319 14.94 3.21 -1.34
C SER A 319 13.77 3.97 -2.01
N GLY A 320 13.41 3.58 -3.23
CA GLY A 320 12.24 4.13 -3.94
C GLY A 320 10.92 3.75 -3.27
N PHE A 321 10.81 2.49 -2.82
CA PHE A 321 9.65 2.00 -2.08
C PHE A 321 9.48 2.71 -0.74
N ARG A 322 10.55 2.85 0.06
CA ARG A 322 10.52 3.59 1.33
C ARG A 322 10.10 5.04 1.13
N SER A 323 10.66 5.72 0.12
CA SER A 323 10.31 7.10 -0.19
C SER A 323 8.82 7.25 -0.58
N SER A 324 8.29 6.31 -1.36
CA SER A 324 6.87 6.28 -1.74
C SER A 324 5.96 6.01 -0.55
N LEU A 325 6.35 5.07 0.32
CA LEU A 325 5.60 4.74 1.54
C LEU A 325 5.60 5.92 2.51
N ASP A 326 6.73 6.58 2.73
CA ASP A 326 6.82 7.77 3.59
C ASP A 326 5.91 8.91 3.08
N LEU A 327 5.85 9.11 1.75
CA LEU A 327 4.95 10.09 1.15
C LEU A 327 3.47 9.72 1.34
N LEU A 328 3.14 8.44 1.19
CA LEU A 328 1.79 7.92 1.47
C LEU A 328 1.42 8.18 2.93
N MET A 329 2.27 7.80 3.88
CA MET A 329 2.02 7.99 5.31
C MET A 329 1.79 9.46 5.67
N LYS A 330 2.63 10.38 5.18
CA LYS A 330 2.43 11.83 5.37
C LYS A 330 1.10 12.32 4.82
N THR A 331 0.68 11.80 3.67
CA THR A 331 -0.60 12.16 3.07
C THR A 331 -1.76 11.69 3.95
N LEU A 332 -1.70 10.45 4.47
CA LEU A 332 -2.72 9.90 5.37
C LEU A 332 -2.79 10.66 6.69
N GLU A 333 -1.65 11.04 7.27
CA GLU A 333 -1.56 11.81 8.52
C GLU A 333 -2.16 13.22 8.41
N SER A 334 -2.23 13.78 7.20
CA SER A 334 -2.88 15.07 6.95
C SER A 334 -4.41 14.98 6.83
N CYS A 335 -4.97 13.77 6.82
CA CYS A 335 -6.39 13.50 6.60
C CYS A 335 -7.09 13.03 7.89
N ASN A 336 -8.43 13.02 7.89
CA ASN A 336 -9.22 12.32 8.90
C ASN A 336 -9.50 10.88 8.44
N PRO A 337 -8.91 9.84 9.07
CA PRO A 337 -8.98 8.49 8.56
C PRO A 337 -10.27 7.76 8.95
N PHE A 338 -10.79 6.96 8.02
CA PHE A 338 -11.81 5.94 8.27
C PHE A 338 -11.25 4.57 7.87
N PHE A 339 -11.49 3.56 8.69
CA PHE A 339 -10.90 2.24 8.51
C PHE A 339 -11.97 1.21 8.16
N VAL A 340 -11.74 0.43 7.12
CA VAL A 340 -12.53 -0.74 6.75
C VAL A 340 -11.59 -1.95 6.77
N ARG A 341 -11.93 -2.99 7.55
CA ARG A 341 -11.16 -4.24 7.62
C ARG A 341 -11.97 -5.37 6.99
N CYS A 342 -11.49 -5.88 5.87
CA CYS A 342 -12.09 -7.02 5.19
C CYS A 342 -11.59 -8.33 5.81
N ILE A 343 -12.49 -9.31 5.99
CA ILE A 343 -12.18 -10.63 6.55
C ILE A 343 -12.57 -11.68 5.50
N LYS A 344 -11.62 -12.55 5.14
CA LYS A 344 -11.83 -13.66 4.23
C LYS A 344 -12.51 -14.81 4.98
N PRO A 345 -13.71 -15.27 4.56
CA PRO A 345 -14.44 -16.29 5.29
C PRO A 345 -13.88 -17.71 5.11
N ASN A 346 -13.20 -18.00 3.99
CA ASN A 346 -12.56 -19.28 3.68
C ASN A 346 -11.52 -19.12 2.57
N GLU A 347 -10.54 -20.02 2.48
CA GLU A 347 -9.51 -20.02 1.42
C GLU A 347 -10.05 -20.40 0.03
N GLU A 348 -11.13 -21.19 0.00
CA GLU A 348 -11.73 -21.77 -1.21
C GLU A 348 -12.52 -20.76 -2.07
N GLN A 349 -12.67 -19.52 -1.61
CA GLN A 349 -13.45 -18.46 -2.25
C GLN A 349 -14.92 -18.87 -2.51
N LYS A 350 -15.49 -19.73 -1.65
CA LYS A 350 -16.87 -20.21 -1.78
C LYS A 350 -17.84 -19.39 -0.94
N PRO A 351 -19.05 -19.08 -1.45
CA PRO A 351 -20.12 -18.56 -0.61
C PRO A 351 -20.52 -19.62 0.43
N ASP A 352 -21.10 -19.15 1.54
CA ASP A 352 -21.67 -19.99 2.61
C ASP A 352 -20.72 -20.98 3.30
N LEU A 353 -19.41 -20.84 3.08
CA LEU A 353 -18.37 -21.60 3.75
C LEU A 353 -17.63 -20.69 4.75
N PHE A 354 -17.64 -21.05 6.03
CA PHE A 354 -17.03 -20.26 7.09
C PHE A 354 -15.97 -21.07 7.83
N ASP A 355 -14.71 -20.69 7.66
CA ASP A 355 -13.58 -21.20 8.42
C ASP A 355 -13.37 -20.32 9.66
N GLN A 356 -13.83 -20.85 10.80
CA GLN A 356 -13.75 -20.15 12.08
C GLN A 356 -12.29 -19.87 12.49
N GLU A 357 -11.37 -20.80 12.25
CA GLU A 357 -9.98 -20.64 12.68
C GLU A 357 -9.30 -19.55 11.84
N LEU A 358 -9.51 -19.56 10.53
CA LEU A 358 -9.02 -18.53 9.61
C LEU A 358 -9.55 -17.14 9.99
N CYS A 359 -10.86 -17.02 10.26
CA CYS A 359 -11.47 -15.76 10.66
C CYS A 359 -10.95 -15.29 12.03
N CYS A 360 -10.80 -16.19 13.00
CA CYS A 360 -10.24 -15.87 14.31
C CYS A 360 -8.78 -15.42 14.21
N ARG A 361 -7.95 -16.05 13.37
CA ARG A 361 -6.58 -15.59 13.12
C ARG A 361 -6.58 -14.17 12.56
N GLN A 362 -7.38 -13.91 11.52
CA GLN A 362 -7.56 -12.57 10.93
C GLN A 362 -7.94 -11.49 11.95
N LEU A 363 -8.90 -11.79 12.83
CA LEU A 363 -9.34 -10.84 13.85
C LEU A 363 -8.26 -10.54 14.89
N ARG A 364 -7.49 -11.56 15.32
CA ARG A 364 -6.39 -11.38 16.27
C ARG A 364 -5.29 -10.53 15.66
N TYR A 365 -4.89 -10.87 14.44
CA TYR A 365 -3.72 -10.29 13.82
C TYR A 365 -4.00 -8.89 13.25
N SER A 366 -5.25 -8.54 12.96
CA SER A 366 -5.65 -7.16 12.60
C SER A 366 -5.83 -6.23 13.82
N GLY A 367 -5.74 -6.75 15.05
CA GLY A 367 -5.95 -5.99 16.28
C GLY A 367 -7.41 -5.58 16.53
N MET A 368 -8.37 -6.23 15.85
CA MET A 368 -9.78 -5.85 15.93
C MET A 368 -10.40 -6.13 17.30
N MET A 369 -9.86 -7.10 18.04
CA MET A 369 -10.33 -7.43 19.40
C MET A 369 -10.00 -6.29 20.38
N GLU A 370 -8.78 -5.76 20.31
CA GLU A 370 -8.31 -4.63 21.10
C GLU A 370 -9.05 -3.35 20.73
N THR A 371 -9.27 -3.12 19.42
CA THR A 371 -10.10 -2.01 18.93
C THR A 371 -11.51 -2.07 19.50
N ALA A 372 -12.16 -3.22 19.47
CA ALA A 372 -13.51 -3.38 20.02
C ALA A 372 -13.54 -3.11 21.54
N ARG A 373 -12.53 -3.60 22.29
CA ARG A 373 -12.41 -3.34 23.74
C ARG A 373 -12.27 -1.85 24.04
N ILE A 374 -11.43 -1.13 23.28
CA ILE A 374 -11.17 0.29 23.50
C ILE A 374 -12.35 1.15 23.10
N ARG A 375 -12.99 0.88 21.95
CA ARG A 375 -14.21 1.58 21.55
C ARG A 375 -15.34 1.37 22.54
N ARG A 376 -15.50 0.15 23.07
CA ARG A 376 -16.54 -0.17 24.06
C ARG A 376 -16.30 0.48 25.41
N ALA A 377 -15.05 0.46 25.90
CA ALA A 377 -14.76 1.14 27.14
C ALA A 377 -14.91 2.66 26.94
N GLY A 378 -14.47 3.17 25.77
CA GLY A 378 -14.24 4.56 25.39
C GLY A 378 -15.47 5.44 25.28
N TYR A 379 -15.24 6.70 24.91
CA TYR A 379 -16.27 7.68 24.60
C TYR A 379 -16.14 8.13 23.14
N PRO A 380 -16.63 7.31 22.18
CA PRO A 380 -16.46 7.57 20.75
C PRO A 380 -17.21 8.81 20.27
N ILE A 381 -18.27 9.24 20.98
CA ILE A 381 -19.11 10.38 20.59
C ILE A 381 -18.70 11.61 21.39
N ARG A 382 -18.40 12.70 20.67
CA ARG A 382 -17.83 13.91 21.25
C ARG A 382 -18.44 15.16 20.63
N HIS A 383 -18.81 16.09 21.48
CA HIS A 383 -19.31 17.40 21.06
C HIS A 383 -18.56 18.49 21.79
N SER A 384 -18.16 19.55 21.09
CA SER A 384 -17.81 20.77 21.81
C SER A 384 -19.00 21.22 22.66
N TYR A 385 -18.74 21.89 23.79
CA TYR A 385 -19.86 22.35 24.61
C TYR A 385 -20.83 23.25 23.85
N HIS A 386 -20.34 24.04 22.88
CA HIS A 386 -21.18 24.86 22.03
C HIS A 386 -22.11 24.00 21.15
N GLU A 387 -21.57 23.05 20.39
CA GLU A 387 -22.36 22.15 19.53
C GLU A 387 -23.34 21.32 20.34
N PHE A 388 -22.91 20.81 21.49
CA PHE A 388 -23.75 19.98 22.35
C PHE A 388 -24.97 20.76 22.85
N ILE A 389 -24.74 21.98 23.35
CA ILE A 389 -25.82 22.84 23.81
C ILE A 389 -26.73 23.21 22.65
N ASP A 390 -26.18 23.71 21.53
CA ASP A 390 -27.00 24.10 20.38
C ASP A 390 -27.90 22.95 19.90
N ARG A 391 -27.35 21.73 19.86
CA ARG A 391 -28.04 20.52 19.42
C ARG A 391 -29.12 20.03 20.39
N PHE A 392 -28.80 19.97 21.69
CA PHE A 392 -29.65 19.32 22.70
C PHE A 392 -30.38 20.29 23.64
N ARG A 393 -30.22 21.60 23.46
CA ARG A 393 -30.90 22.64 24.25
C ARG A 393 -32.41 22.44 24.33
N VAL A 394 -33.03 21.96 23.25
CA VAL A 394 -34.47 21.74 23.16
C VAL A 394 -35.00 20.78 24.23
N LEU A 395 -34.12 19.95 24.83
CA LEU A 395 -34.45 18.98 25.87
C LEU A 395 -34.68 19.60 27.25
N ILE A 396 -34.26 20.86 27.47
CA ILE A 396 -34.43 21.56 28.74
C ILE A 396 -35.42 22.72 28.59
N LYS A 397 -36.33 22.85 29.55
CA LYS A 397 -37.20 24.03 29.73
C LYS A 397 -36.53 25.09 30.63
N GLY A 398 -36.78 26.38 30.35
CA GLY A 398 -36.26 27.49 31.17
C GLY A 398 -34.83 27.91 30.81
N LYS A 399 -34.23 28.84 31.56
CA LYS A 399 -32.93 29.47 31.24
C LYS A 399 -31.76 28.47 31.34
N ILE A 400 -30.84 28.51 30.37
CA ILE A 400 -29.58 27.77 30.42
C ILE A 400 -28.63 28.49 31.39
N PRO A 401 -27.85 27.77 32.22
CA PRO A 401 -26.69 28.35 32.87
C PRO A 401 -25.77 29.11 31.89
N GLY A 402 -25.13 30.18 32.35
CA GLY A 402 -24.17 30.94 31.52
C GLY A 402 -22.88 30.15 31.25
N ASP A 403 -22.46 29.32 32.21
CA ASP A 403 -21.35 28.39 32.02
C ASP A 403 -21.77 27.20 31.15
N ARG A 404 -20.99 26.95 30.09
CA ARG A 404 -21.30 25.95 29.07
C ARG A 404 -21.15 24.52 29.60
N LYS A 405 -20.19 24.27 30.51
CA LYS A 405 -19.99 22.95 31.10
C LYS A 405 -21.18 22.58 31.99
N THR A 406 -21.59 23.50 32.87
CA THR A 406 -22.77 23.34 33.74
C THR A 406 -24.06 23.18 32.92
N ALA A 407 -24.17 23.90 31.80
CA ALA A 407 -25.30 23.78 30.88
C ALA A 407 -25.40 22.36 30.27
N ALA A 408 -24.29 21.84 29.76
CA ALA A 408 -24.23 20.49 29.22
C ALA A 408 -24.51 19.44 30.30
N GLU A 409 -23.95 19.60 31.50
CA GLU A 409 -24.21 18.73 32.64
C GLU A 409 -25.70 18.66 32.99
N LYS A 410 -26.38 19.81 32.98
CA LYS A 410 -27.83 19.88 33.22
C LYS A 410 -28.63 19.13 32.16
N ILE A 411 -28.19 19.15 30.89
CA ILE A 411 -28.86 18.41 29.79
C ILE A 411 -28.71 16.92 30.04
N CYS A 412 -27.47 16.47 30.29
CA CYS A 412 -27.19 15.06 30.58
C CYS A 412 -27.99 14.59 31.80
N LYS A 413 -27.95 15.29 32.93
CA LYS A 413 -28.68 14.91 34.16
C LYS A 413 -30.19 14.83 33.95
N ASN A 414 -30.78 15.76 33.20
CA ASN A 414 -32.22 15.81 32.97
C ASN A 414 -32.71 14.66 32.07
N VAL A 415 -31.88 14.15 31.16
CA VAL A 415 -32.28 13.14 30.16
C VAL A 415 -31.78 11.75 30.52
N LEU A 416 -30.52 11.64 30.94
CA LEU A 416 -29.84 10.38 31.25
C LEU A 416 -30.01 9.96 32.72
N GLY A 417 -30.45 10.87 33.59
CA GLY A 417 -30.58 10.65 35.02
C GLY A 417 -29.24 10.70 35.78
N GLU A 418 -29.29 10.86 37.11
CA GLU A 418 -28.09 10.97 37.96
C GLU A 418 -27.31 9.65 38.08
N ALA A 419 -27.94 8.51 37.76
CA ALA A 419 -27.34 7.18 37.86
C ALA A 419 -26.54 6.74 36.61
N SER A 420 -26.67 7.45 35.48
CA SER A 420 -25.93 7.14 34.25
C SER A 420 -24.55 7.82 34.29
N LEU A 421 -23.59 7.20 34.98
CA LEU A 421 -22.19 7.67 35.07
C LEU A 421 -21.34 7.40 33.80
N ASP A 422 -21.93 6.84 32.75
CA ASP A 422 -21.25 6.48 31.50
C ASP A 422 -21.13 7.63 30.50
N TYR A 423 -21.04 8.88 31.00
CA TYR A 423 -20.60 10.05 30.23
C TYR A 423 -19.54 10.84 31.00
N GLN A 424 -18.72 11.61 30.28
CA GLN A 424 -17.66 12.42 30.88
C GLN A 424 -17.70 13.85 30.38
N LEU A 425 -17.41 14.80 31.28
CA LEU A 425 -17.34 16.22 30.97
C LEU A 425 -15.88 16.65 31.02
N GLY A 426 -15.25 16.72 29.85
CA GLY A 426 -13.86 17.13 29.72
C GLY A 426 -13.64 18.62 29.99
N ARG A 427 -12.48 19.11 29.56
CA ARG A 427 -12.15 20.54 29.65
C ARG A 427 -12.88 21.35 28.58
N THR A 428 -13.01 20.82 27.36
CA THR A 428 -13.59 21.55 26.22
C THR A 428 -14.79 20.87 25.58
N ARG A 429 -15.01 19.58 25.87
CA ARG A 429 -16.06 18.77 25.23
C ARG A 429 -16.86 17.90 26.20
N VAL A 430 -18.03 17.47 25.70
CA VAL A 430 -18.86 16.41 26.29
C VAL A 430 -18.53 15.10 25.58
N PHE A 431 -18.36 14.04 26.36
CA PHE A 431 -17.96 12.71 25.92
C PHE A 431 -19.05 11.70 26.28
N LEU A 432 -19.53 10.98 25.27
CA LEU A 432 -20.66 10.05 25.37
C LEU A 432 -20.28 8.68 24.81
N LYS A 433 -20.89 7.64 25.36
CA LYS A 433 -21.01 6.35 24.68
C LYS A 433 -22.23 6.35 23.77
N GLU A 434 -22.29 5.35 22.89
CA GLU A 434 -23.36 5.19 21.90
C GLU A 434 -24.75 5.13 22.54
N GLU A 435 -24.88 4.44 23.69
CA GLU A 435 -26.17 4.32 24.39
C GLU A 435 -26.69 5.69 24.88
N GLN A 436 -25.83 6.50 25.51
CA GLN A 436 -26.22 7.81 26.03
C GLN A 436 -26.55 8.80 24.90
N ASP A 437 -25.77 8.79 23.81
CA ASP A 437 -26.08 9.61 22.63
C ASP A 437 -27.41 9.19 21.99
N PHE A 438 -27.64 7.88 21.86
CA PHE A 438 -28.90 7.35 21.33
C PHE A 438 -30.11 7.82 22.16
N VAL A 439 -30.03 7.78 23.49
CA VAL A 439 -31.10 8.27 24.37
C VAL A 439 -31.32 9.78 24.19
N LEU A 440 -30.24 10.57 24.12
CA LEU A 440 -30.33 12.02 23.89
C LEU A 440 -30.98 12.35 22.53
N GLU A 441 -30.59 11.66 21.46
CA GLU A 441 -31.16 11.84 20.12
C GLU A 441 -32.61 11.37 20.01
N GLN A 442 -32.96 10.27 20.67
CA GLN A 442 -34.33 9.78 20.72
C GLN A 442 -35.25 10.80 21.38
N GLU A 443 -34.87 11.33 22.55
CA GLU A 443 -35.64 12.37 23.25
C GLU A 443 -35.70 13.66 22.44
N ARG A 444 -34.60 14.03 21.76
CA ARG A 444 -34.55 15.21 20.91
C ARG A 444 -35.52 15.08 19.75
N THR A 445 -35.51 13.93 19.09
CA THR A 445 -36.44 13.60 17.99
C THR A 445 -37.89 13.67 18.46
N ARG A 446 -38.19 13.14 19.67
CA ARG A 446 -39.54 13.20 20.27
C ARG A 446 -40.01 14.63 20.50
N VAL A 447 -39.15 15.50 21.03
CA VAL A 447 -39.49 16.91 21.28
C VAL A 447 -39.62 17.68 19.97
N LEU A 448 -38.71 17.48 19.01
CA LEU A 448 -38.77 18.13 17.70
C LEU A 448 -40.01 17.72 16.91
N ALA A 449 -40.41 16.45 16.93
CA ALA A 449 -41.63 15.99 16.27
C ALA A 449 -42.88 16.75 16.76
N ARG A 450 -43.00 16.98 18.07
CA ARG A 450 -44.10 17.79 18.64
C ARG A 450 -44.05 19.24 18.16
N SER A 451 -42.86 19.85 18.15
CA SER A 451 -42.67 21.22 17.67
C SER A 451 -42.99 21.37 16.17
N ILE A 452 -42.60 20.38 15.35
CA ILE A 452 -42.90 20.32 13.92
C ILE A 452 -44.41 20.24 13.70
N ILE A 453 -45.13 19.40 14.45
CA ILE A 453 -46.60 19.31 14.35
C ILE A 453 -47.27 20.65 14.70
N ILE A 454 -46.77 21.36 15.72
CA ILE A 454 -47.29 22.69 16.10
C ILE A 454 -47.08 23.69 14.97
N LEU A 455 -45.87 23.72 14.39
CA LEU A 455 -45.55 24.58 13.24
C LEU A 455 -46.44 24.25 12.04
N GLN A 456 -46.50 22.97 11.64
CA GLN A 456 -47.33 22.50 10.54
C GLN A 456 -48.80 22.88 10.73
N ARG A 457 -49.36 22.68 11.94
CA ARG A 457 -50.74 23.06 12.26
C ARG A 457 -50.98 24.56 12.09
N ASN A 458 -50.08 25.39 12.62
CA ASN A 458 -50.22 26.85 12.56
C ASN A 458 -50.04 27.39 11.14
N VAL A 459 -49.07 26.85 10.39
CA VAL A 459 -48.84 27.20 8.97
C VAL A 459 -50.03 26.78 8.12
N ARG A 460 -50.53 25.55 8.24
CA ARG A 460 -51.74 25.09 7.52
C ARG A 460 -52.95 25.96 7.85
N ARG A 461 -53.14 26.36 9.12
CA ARG A 461 -54.20 27.29 9.52
C ARG A 461 -54.03 28.66 8.89
N TRP A 462 -52.81 29.20 8.83
CA TRP A 462 -52.54 30.48 8.20
C TRP A 462 -52.80 30.43 6.69
N ILE A 463 -52.36 29.37 6.01
CA ILE A 463 -52.62 29.15 4.58
C ILE A 463 -54.12 29.05 4.32
N ALA A 464 -54.88 28.29 5.11
CA ALA A 464 -56.32 28.13 4.91
C ALA A 464 -57.16 29.38 5.25
N ARG A 465 -56.59 30.34 6.00
CA ARG A 465 -57.23 31.64 6.32
C ARG A 465 -56.93 32.72 5.28
N ARG A 466 -55.92 32.49 4.44
CA ARG A 466 -55.53 33.36 3.34
C ARG A 466 -56.24 32.90 2.07
#